data_AF-A0A9Q3K283-F1
#
_entry.id   AF-A0A9Q3K283-F1
#
_cell.length_a   1.000
_cell.length_b   1.000
_cell.length_c   1.000
_cell.angle_alpha   90.00
_cell.angle_beta   90.00
_cell.angle_gamma   90.00
#
_symmetry.space_group_name_H-M   'P 1'
#
loop_
_entity.id
_entity.type
_entity.pdbx_description
1 polymer ?
#
loop_
_entity_poly.entity_id
_entity_poly.type
_entity_poly.pdbx_seq_one_letter_code
_entity_poly.pdbx_strand_id
1 'polypeptide(L)'
;MLKLTPLIVKNDSFDSIKTRIRPLTRSRLLVGVTCFCIGALYIRWKLSSELRAETEKLNEASGLDFGSATRARDFPLPNKDLTRYVRPLIGTSNDGNVCPGASVPFGMVKINPDIKGVSPPGYKADVQQPIRGFSMMHDSGTGGVLGSYGNFEIMPVLCPDGFNSCPTWNTGRTKYRVPGSD
;
A
#
# COMPACT_ATOMS: atom_id res chain seq x y z
N MET A 1 -35.77 23.93 39.19
CA MET A 1 -36.50 22.67 39.49
C MET A 1 -36.84 21.99 38.17
N LEU A 2 -36.08 20.94 37.83
CA LEU A 2 -36.27 20.11 36.64
C LEU A 2 -37.55 19.29 36.77
N LYS A 3 -38.40 19.25 35.74
CA LYS A 3 -39.56 18.37 35.67
C LYS A 3 -39.52 17.61 34.34
N LEU A 4 -38.85 16.47 34.36
CA LEU A 4 -38.89 15.45 33.30
C LEU A 4 -40.19 14.66 33.45
N THR A 5 -40.95 14.52 32.36
CA THR A 5 -42.05 13.55 32.24
C THR A 5 -41.64 12.49 31.21
N PRO A 6 -41.79 11.19 31.51
CA PRO A 6 -41.36 10.12 30.61
C PRO A 6 -42.47 9.77 29.60
N LEU A 7 -42.08 9.65 28.31
CA LEU A 7 -42.93 9.14 27.24
C LEU A 7 -42.76 7.62 27.14
N ILE A 8 -43.83 6.91 27.51
CA ILE A 8 -43.96 5.46 27.45
C ILE A 8 -44.29 5.06 26.01
N VAL A 9 -43.39 4.32 25.35
CA VAL A 9 -43.63 3.70 24.04
C VAL A 9 -44.20 2.29 24.26
N LYS A 10 -45.41 2.05 23.74
CA LYS A 10 -46.10 0.75 23.80
C LYS A 10 -45.45 -0.25 22.84
N ASN A 11 -45.11 -1.43 23.34
CA ASN A 11 -44.58 -2.57 22.59
C ASN A 11 -45.72 -3.54 22.23
N ASP A 12 -46.36 -3.34 21.09
CA ASP A 12 -47.49 -4.18 20.64
C ASP A 12 -47.07 -5.35 19.73
N SER A 13 -45.79 -5.74 19.72
CA SER A 13 -45.26 -6.72 18.73
C SER A 13 -44.94 -8.11 19.28
N PHE A 14 -45.23 -8.41 20.54
CA PHE A 14 -44.80 -9.68 21.18
C PHE A 14 -45.89 -10.75 21.38
N ASP A 15 -47.15 -10.47 21.06
CA ASP A 15 -48.26 -11.41 21.37
C ASP A 15 -48.64 -12.40 20.25
N SER A 16 -48.00 -12.36 19.08
CA SER A 16 -48.37 -13.24 17.95
C SER A 16 -47.52 -14.51 17.79
N ILE A 17 -46.69 -14.89 18.78
CA ILE A 17 -45.86 -16.12 18.72
C ILE A 17 -46.17 -17.01 19.93
N LYS A 18 -47.45 -17.38 20.10
CA LYS A 18 -47.84 -18.32 21.18
C LYS A 18 -48.82 -19.42 20.81
N THR A 19 -49.04 -19.71 19.54
CA THR A 19 -49.89 -20.86 19.18
C THR A 19 -49.25 -21.78 18.13
N ARG A 20 -49.20 -23.07 18.51
CA ARG A 20 -49.04 -24.27 17.65
C ARG A 20 -47.67 -24.95 17.64
N ILE A 21 -47.26 -25.48 18.79
CA ILE A 21 -46.30 -26.59 18.85
C ILE A 21 -47.08 -27.89 18.54
N ARG A 22 -46.85 -28.49 17.37
CA ARG A 22 -47.21 -29.89 17.09
C ARG A 22 -45.92 -30.72 17.02
N PRO A 23 -45.87 -31.93 17.60
CA PRO A 23 -44.65 -32.73 17.62
C PRO A 23 -44.33 -33.21 16.21
N LEU A 24 -43.15 -32.81 15.71
CA LEU A 24 -42.70 -33.08 14.35
C LEU A 24 -41.66 -34.20 14.35
N THR A 25 -41.99 -35.26 13.59
CA THR A 25 -41.18 -36.46 13.40
C THR A 25 -39.87 -36.17 12.66
N ARG A 26 -38.86 -37.01 12.95
CA ARG A 26 -37.42 -36.84 12.68
C ARG A 26 -37.01 -36.59 11.22
N SER A 27 -37.89 -36.78 10.24
CA SER A 27 -37.60 -36.57 8.82
C SER A 27 -37.75 -35.11 8.34
N ARG A 28 -38.35 -34.21 9.14
CA ARG A 28 -38.48 -32.78 8.78
C ARG A 28 -37.33 -31.90 9.26
N LEU A 29 -36.36 -32.45 10.00
CA LEU A 29 -35.24 -31.69 10.56
C LEU A 29 -34.27 -31.19 9.47
N LEU A 30 -33.98 -32.02 8.45
CA LEU A 30 -33.03 -31.68 7.38
C LEU A 30 -33.55 -30.60 6.41
N VAL A 31 -34.86 -30.58 6.14
CA VAL A 31 -35.49 -29.55 5.28
C VAL A 31 -35.65 -28.22 6.05
N GLY A 32 -35.90 -28.28 7.36
CA GLY A 32 -35.98 -27.08 8.20
C GLY A 32 -34.64 -26.36 8.34
N VAL A 33 -33.55 -27.10 8.56
CA VAL A 33 -32.20 -26.51 8.74
C VAL A 33 -31.68 -25.88 7.45
N THR A 34 -31.89 -26.52 6.29
CA THR A 34 -31.48 -25.95 4.99
C THR A 34 -32.27 -24.69 4.64
N CYS A 35 -33.57 -24.66 4.91
CA CYS A 35 -34.41 -23.48 4.67
C CYS A 35 -34.07 -22.32 5.63
N PHE A 36 -33.75 -22.62 6.90
CA PHE A 36 -33.30 -21.61 7.86
C PHE A 36 -31.94 -21.02 7.48
N CYS A 37 -31.01 -21.83 6.97
CA CYS A 37 -29.71 -21.35 6.48
C CYS A 37 -29.87 -20.44 5.26
N ILE A 38 -30.67 -20.82 4.27
CA ILE A 38 -30.91 -20.00 3.07
C ILE A 38 -31.66 -18.71 3.43
N GLY A 39 -32.66 -18.78 4.32
CA GLY A 39 -33.37 -17.60 4.82
C GLY A 39 -32.46 -16.65 5.61
N ALA A 40 -31.59 -17.16 6.47
CA ALA A 40 -30.63 -16.34 7.22
C ALA A 40 -29.56 -15.71 6.31
N LEU A 41 -29.10 -16.42 5.28
CA LEU A 41 -28.22 -15.88 4.24
C LEU A 41 -28.92 -14.81 3.41
N TYR A 42 -30.20 -14.99 3.07
CA TYR A 42 -30.99 -14.00 2.33
C TYR A 42 -31.26 -12.75 3.16
N ILE A 43 -31.61 -12.87 4.44
CA ILE A 43 -31.80 -11.73 5.34
C ILE A 43 -30.47 -10.98 5.52
N ARG A 44 -29.36 -11.69 5.72
CA ARG A 44 -28.03 -11.05 5.84
C ARG A 44 -27.57 -10.40 4.54
N TRP A 45 -27.87 -10.99 3.39
CA TRP A 45 -27.58 -10.41 2.08
C TRP A 45 -28.46 -9.18 1.80
N LYS A 46 -29.76 -9.26 2.08
CA LYS A 46 -30.72 -8.15 1.92
C LYS A 46 -30.33 -6.96 2.81
N LEU A 47 -30.03 -7.23 4.08
CA LEU A 47 -29.57 -6.22 5.03
C LEU A 47 -28.20 -5.64 4.63
N SER A 48 -27.28 -6.46 4.09
CA SER A 48 -26.00 -6.00 3.56
C SER A 48 -26.16 -5.17 2.27
N SER A 49 -27.16 -5.45 1.44
CA SER A 49 -27.41 -4.72 0.20
C SER A 49 -28.03 -3.35 0.46
N GLU A 50 -28.92 -3.27 1.46
CA GLU A 50 -29.55 -2.02 1.87
C GLU A 50 -28.55 -1.11 2.60
N LEU A 51 -27.68 -1.68 3.47
CA LEU A 51 -26.59 -0.93 4.10
C LEU A 51 -25.55 -0.41 3.08
N ARG A 52 -25.24 -1.17 2.01
CA ARG A 52 -24.34 -0.70 0.95
C ARG A 52 -24.91 0.49 0.18
N ALA A 53 -26.19 0.44 -0.17
CA ALA A 53 -26.86 1.54 -0.86
C ALA A 53 -26.93 2.82 -0.02
N GLU A 54 -26.96 2.70 1.30
CA GLU A 54 -26.96 3.85 2.21
C GLU A 54 -25.52 4.39 2.44
N THR A 55 -24.50 3.52 2.46
CA THR A 55 -23.09 3.96 2.50
C THR A 55 -22.64 4.67 1.23
N GLU A 56 -23.10 4.25 0.04
CA GLU A 56 -22.76 4.93 -1.22
C GLU A 56 -23.35 6.35 -1.27
N LYS A 57 -24.60 6.53 -0.82
CA LYS A 57 -25.25 7.84 -0.71
C LYS A 57 -24.58 8.76 0.32
N LEU A 58 -24.07 8.18 1.42
CA LEU A 58 -23.32 8.94 2.41
C LEU A 58 -21.89 9.27 1.95
N ASN A 59 -21.26 8.43 1.12
CA ASN A 59 -19.94 8.70 0.54
C ASN A 59 -20.00 9.82 -0.53
N GLU A 60 -21.08 9.90 -1.32
CA GLU A 60 -21.32 11.03 -2.23
C GLU A 60 -21.66 12.34 -1.49
N ALA A 61 -22.35 12.25 -0.34
CA ALA A 61 -22.70 13.42 0.48
C ALA A 61 -21.55 13.93 1.37
N SER A 62 -20.54 13.11 1.65
CA SER A 62 -19.41 13.45 2.54
C SER A 62 -18.05 13.56 1.83
N GLY A 63 -17.92 13.08 0.59
CA GLY A 63 -16.66 13.08 -0.17
C GLY A 63 -15.51 12.33 0.52
N LEU A 64 -15.80 11.50 1.53
CA LEU A 64 -14.83 10.84 2.39
C LEU A 64 -14.90 9.32 2.21
N ASP A 65 -13.96 8.80 1.43
CA ASP A 65 -13.71 7.37 1.27
C ASP A 65 -13.03 6.80 2.54
N PHE A 66 -13.81 6.13 3.39
CA PHE A 66 -13.30 5.39 4.55
C PHE A 66 -12.74 3.99 4.20
N GLY A 67 -12.20 3.82 3.00
CA GLY A 67 -11.42 2.64 2.57
C GLY A 67 -9.91 2.82 2.64
N SER A 68 -9.39 4.01 2.94
CA SER A 68 -7.95 4.28 2.92
C SER A 68 -7.41 4.66 4.30
N ALA A 69 -6.66 3.75 4.91
CA ALA A 69 -5.79 4.04 6.05
C ALA A 69 -4.58 4.92 5.66
N THR A 70 -4.76 5.90 4.77
CA THR A 70 -3.79 6.95 4.47
C THR A 70 -4.49 8.29 4.30
N ARG A 71 -4.48 9.11 5.36
CA ARG A 71 -4.23 10.57 5.33
C ARG A 71 -4.53 11.16 6.70
N ALA A 72 -3.49 11.27 7.52
CA ALA A 72 -3.45 12.31 8.53
C ALA A 72 -3.24 13.67 7.81
N ARG A 73 -4.27 14.18 7.12
CA ARG A 73 -4.26 15.53 6.50
C ARG A 73 -5.67 16.08 6.32
N ASP A 74 -6.32 16.51 7.41
CA ASP A 74 -7.50 17.39 7.33
C ASP A 74 -7.32 18.62 8.23
N PHE A 75 -6.21 19.34 8.03
CA PHE A 75 -6.14 20.77 8.33
C PHE A 75 -5.74 21.50 7.03
N PRO A 76 -6.57 22.41 6.50
CA PRO A 76 -6.26 23.12 5.26
C PRO A 76 -5.27 24.26 5.58
N LEU A 77 -4.03 23.89 5.81
CA LEU A 77 -2.92 24.83 5.65
C LEU A 77 -2.68 24.99 4.14
N PRO A 78 -2.30 26.17 3.64
CA PRO A 78 -1.84 26.31 2.27
C PRO A 78 -0.71 25.30 2.07
N ASN A 79 -1.01 24.22 1.35
CA ASN A 79 -0.16 23.05 1.23
C ASN A 79 0.94 23.38 0.22
N LYS A 80 1.87 24.24 0.65
CA LYS A 80 3.04 24.60 -0.12
C LYS A 80 3.92 23.37 -0.15
N ASP A 81 3.82 22.61 -1.22
CA ASP A 81 4.71 21.48 -1.45
C ASP A 81 6.16 21.97 -1.51
N LEU A 82 6.92 21.72 -0.44
CA LEU A 82 8.33 22.10 -0.32
C LEU A 82 9.26 21.10 -1.01
N THR A 83 8.77 19.91 -1.37
CA THR A 83 9.59 18.86 -1.98
C THR A 83 10.13 19.27 -3.34
N ARG A 84 9.42 20.16 -4.05
CA ARG A 84 9.85 20.77 -5.32
C ARG A 84 11.20 21.49 -5.28
N TYR A 85 11.65 21.91 -4.09
CA TYR A 85 12.94 22.62 -3.95
C TYR A 85 14.11 21.65 -3.74
N VAL A 86 13.83 20.38 -3.46
CA VAL A 86 14.87 19.38 -3.21
C VAL A 86 15.36 18.83 -4.54
N ARG A 87 16.68 18.83 -4.73
CA ARG A 87 17.35 18.26 -5.92
C ARG A 87 18.32 17.15 -5.48
N PRO A 88 17.90 15.87 -5.48
CA PRO A 88 18.70 14.76 -4.96
C PRO A 88 20.03 14.51 -5.69
N LEU A 89 20.12 14.92 -6.96
CA LEU A 89 21.32 14.75 -7.79
C LEU A 89 22.45 15.76 -7.48
N ILE A 90 22.20 16.76 -6.64
CA ILE A 90 23.27 17.69 -6.25
C ILE A 90 24.26 16.94 -5.34
N GLY A 91 25.52 16.87 -5.75
CA GLY A 91 26.59 16.18 -5.01
C GLY A 91 26.85 14.74 -5.45
N THR A 92 26.19 14.26 -6.51
CA THR A 92 26.50 12.96 -7.14
C THR A 92 27.66 13.03 -8.15
N SER A 93 28.14 14.23 -8.47
CA SER A 93 29.32 14.51 -9.30
C SER A 93 30.42 15.15 -8.45
N ASN A 94 31.66 15.18 -8.96
CA ASN A 94 32.82 15.84 -8.33
C ASN A 94 33.09 15.38 -6.88
N ASP A 95 32.96 14.07 -6.62
CA ASP A 95 33.29 13.44 -5.35
C ASP A 95 32.54 13.97 -4.11
N GLY A 96 31.36 14.55 -4.30
CA GLY A 96 30.44 14.86 -3.18
C GLY A 96 29.86 13.61 -2.50
N ASN A 97 29.89 12.46 -3.19
CA ASN A 97 29.49 11.14 -2.69
C ASN A 97 28.07 11.11 -2.08
N VAL A 98 27.13 11.87 -2.65
CA VAL A 98 25.72 11.86 -2.22
C VAL A 98 24.97 10.66 -2.82
N CYS A 99 24.09 10.05 -2.03
CA CYS A 99 23.16 9.02 -2.48
C CYS A 99 21.83 9.66 -2.91
N PRO A 100 21.49 9.72 -4.22
CA PRO A 100 20.24 10.32 -4.70
C PRO A 100 19.03 9.38 -4.57
N GLY A 101 19.22 8.18 -4.03
CA GLY A 101 18.22 7.15 -3.91
C GLY A 101 16.99 7.55 -3.09
N ALA A 102 15.87 6.87 -3.36
CA ALA A 102 14.63 7.09 -2.65
C ALA A 102 14.77 6.64 -1.19
N SER A 103 14.53 7.57 -0.26
CA SER A 103 14.52 7.30 1.18
C SER A 103 13.61 8.29 1.90
N VAL A 104 13.10 7.87 3.06
CA VAL A 104 12.43 8.76 4.00
C VAL A 104 13.48 9.43 4.91
N PRO A 105 13.19 10.60 5.50
CA PRO A 105 14.11 11.26 6.43
C PRO A 105 14.54 10.29 7.55
N PHE A 106 15.85 10.14 7.74
CA PHE A 106 16.45 9.22 8.72
C PHE A 106 16.09 7.72 8.52
N GLY A 107 15.57 7.36 7.35
CA GLY A 107 15.29 5.98 7.00
C GLY A 107 16.56 5.13 6.88
N MET A 108 16.48 3.89 7.38
CA MET A 108 17.56 2.91 7.20
C MET A 108 17.68 2.49 5.73
N VAL A 109 16.53 2.31 5.06
CA VAL A 109 16.46 1.88 3.66
C VAL A 109 16.64 3.07 2.72
N LYS A 110 17.60 2.97 1.82
CA LYS A 110 17.89 3.94 0.75
C LYS A 110 18.06 3.19 -0.56
N ILE A 111 17.01 3.15 -1.37
CA ILE A 111 17.02 2.43 -2.64
C ILE A 111 17.73 3.29 -3.67
N ASN A 112 18.89 2.85 -4.15
CA ASN A 112 19.73 3.64 -5.05
C ASN A 112 20.37 2.75 -6.14
N PRO A 113 20.58 3.28 -7.35
CA PRO A 113 21.32 2.59 -8.40
C PRO A 113 22.82 2.47 -8.08
N ASP A 114 23.34 1.26 -8.26
CA ASP A 114 24.76 0.94 -8.12
C ASP A 114 25.45 0.94 -9.49
N ILE A 115 26.52 1.71 -9.64
CA ILE A 115 27.32 1.74 -10.87
C ILE A 115 28.46 0.74 -10.83
N LYS A 116 28.96 0.34 -12.00
CA LYS A 116 30.22 -0.38 -12.13
C LYS A 116 31.36 0.63 -11.97
N GLY A 117 32.08 0.59 -10.86
CA GLY A 117 33.22 1.49 -10.63
C GLY A 117 33.36 1.89 -9.18
N VAL A 118 34.24 2.87 -8.94
CA VAL A 118 34.55 3.42 -7.62
C VAL A 118 33.51 4.48 -7.27
N SER A 119 32.54 4.13 -6.43
CA SER A 119 31.50 5.03 -5.95
C SER A 119 31.09 4.68 -4.51
N PRO A 120 31.46 5.50 -3.51
CA PRO A 120 31.08 5.25 -2.13
C PRO A 120 29.57 5.15 -1.88
N PRO A 121 28.72 6.05 -2.44
CA PRO A 121 27.28 5.96 -2.27
C PRO A 121 26.61 5.01 -3.28
N GLY A 122 27.38 4.22 -4.05
CA GLY A 122 26.86 3.36 -5.12
C GLY A 122 26.58 4.09 -6.44
N TYR A 123 26.28 5.40 -6.43
CA TYR A 123 25.95 6.17 -7.64
C TYR A 123 26.91 7.34 -7.91
N LYS A 124 27.31 7.51 -9.19
CA LYS A 124 27.89 8.75 -9.70
C LYS A 124 27.15 9.20 -10.95
N ALA A 125 26.95 10.51 -11.10
CA ALA A 125 26.40 11.13 -12.31
C ALA A 125 27.43 11.16 -13.45
N ASP A 126 28.01 9.99 -13.76
CA ASP A 126 28.87 9.74 -14.91
C ASP A 126 28.13 8.81 -15.88
N VAL A 127 27.93 9.28 -17.12
CA VAL A 127 27.25 8.54 -18.19
C VAL A 127 28.06 7.36 -18.72
N GLN A 128 29.38 7.35 -18.48
CA GLN A 128 30.27 6.28 -18.94
C GLN A 128 30.20 5.03 -18.05
N GLN A 129 29.59 5.13 -16.86
CA GLN A 129 29.50 4.01 -15.93
C GLN A 129 28.14 3.31 -16.04
N PRO A 130 28.09 2.02 -16.44
CA PRO A 130 26.85 1.29 -16.50
C PRO A 130 26.32 0.99 -15.09
N ILE A 131 25.00 0.93 -14.96
CA ILE A 131 24.31 0.52 -13.74
C ILE A 131 24.35 -1.01 -13.65
N ARG A 132 24.71 -1.54 -12.48
CA ARG A 132 24.74 -2.95 -12.12
C ARG A 132 23.40 -3.44 -11.58
N GLY A 133 22.72 -2.59 -10.81
CA GLY A 133 21.41 -2.86 -10.24
C GLY A 133 21.00 -1.79 -9.23
N PHE A 134 19.99 -2.10 -8.42
CA PHE A 134 19.53 -1.29 -7.31
C PHE A 134 19.69 -2.05 -6.01
N SER A 135 20.35 -1.47 -5.02
CA SER A 135 20.42 -2.03 -3.68
C SER A 135 19.71 -1.14 -2.66
N MET A 136 19.47 -1.70 -1.47
CA MET A 136 18.56 -1.12 -0.48
C MET A 136 19.26 -0.32 0.62
N MET A 137 20.59 -0.39 0.71
CA MET A 137 21.37 0.23 1.78
C MET A 137 22.52 0.99 1.17
N HIS A 138 22.64 2.27 1.55
CA HIS A 138 23.69 3.18 1.12
C HIS A 138 24.04 4.15 2.23
N ASP A 139 25.31 4.50 2.31
CA ASP A 139 25.84 5.63 3.03
C ASP A 139 25.88 6.85 2.10
N SER A 140 25.62 8.05 2.64
CA SER A 140 25.63 9.30 1.87
C SER A 140 26.68 10.23 2.47
N GLY A 141 27.58 10.75 1.63
CA GLY A 141 28.64 11.68 2.00
C GLY A 141 29.87 11.03 2.64
N THR A 142 30.11 9.74 2.41
CA THR A 142 31.28 9.05 2.98
C THR A 142 32.51 9.17 2.09
N GLY A 143 33.68 9.18 2.74
CA GLY A 143 35.00 9.38 2.10
C GLY A 143 35.78 8.09 1.80
N GLY A 144 35.09 6.97 1.56
CA GLY A 144 35.74 5.68 1.22
C GLY A 144 36.12 5.56 -0.26
N VAL A 145 36.92 4.55 -0.63
CA VAL A 145 37.18 4.24 -2.04
C VAL A 145 36.02 3.40 -2.62
N LEU A 146 35.63 2.31 -1.95
CA LEU A 146 34.61 1.38 -2.49
C LEU A 146 33.23 1.52 -1.85
N GLY A 147 33.07 2.41 -0.87
CA GLY A 147 31.84 2.50 -0.07
C GLY A 147 31.72 1.36 0.96
N SER A 148 30.76 1.49 1.87
CA SER A 148 30.50 0.45 2.89
C SER A 148 29.27 -0.41 2.57
N TYR A 149 28.37 0.10 1.73
CA TYR A 149 27.12 -0.56 1.37
C TYR A 149 27.03 -0.77 -0.15
N GLY A 150 25.84 -0.94 -0.72
CA GLY A 150 25.68 -1.46 -2.09
C GLY A 150 25.42 -2.98 -2.15
N ASN A 151 25.01 -3.58 -1.03
CA ASN A 151 24.85 -5.03 -0.91
C ASN A 151 23.45 -5.47 -1.40
N PHE A 152 23.41 -6.62 -2.10
CA PHE A 152 22.20 -7.24 -2.64
C PHE A 152 21.51 -6.41 -3.72
N GLU A 153 22.17 -6.31 -4.88
CA GLU A 153 21.65 -5.60 -6.04
C GLU A 153 20.58 -6.41 -6.80
N ILE A 154 19.41 -5.82 -6.94
CA ILE A 154 18.32 -6.31 -7.77
C ILE A 154 18.37 -5.56 -9.10
N MET A 155 18.41 -6.29 -10.22
CA MET A 155 18.37 -5.70 -11.55
C MET A 155 17.25 -6.36 -12.35
N PRO A 156 16.26 -5.60 -12.84
CA PRO A 156 15.29 -6.13 -13.78
C PRO A 156 16.00 -6.44 -15.10
N VAL A 157 15.84 -7.66 -15.58
CA VAL A 157 16.38 -8.12 -16.87
C VAL A 157 15.24 -8.60 -17.77
N LEU A 158 15.33 -8.27 -19.06
CA LEU A 158 14.46 -8.84 -20.09
C LEU A 158 15.16 -10.02 -20.73
N CYS A 159 14.45 -11.14 -20.88
CA CYS A 159 15.00 -12.39 -21.39
C CYS A 159 14.15 -12.86 -22.58
N PRO A 160 14.58 -12.56 -23.83
CA PRO A 160 13.80 -12.85 -25.03
C PRO A 160 13.53 -14.35 -25.23
N ASP A 161 14.50 -15.20 -24.88
CA ASP A 161 14.42 -16.66 -25.13
C ASP A 161 13.94 -17.45 -23.90
N GLY A 162 13.29 -16.79 -22.93
CA GLY A 162 12.75 -17.39 -21.71
C GLY A 162 13.63 -17.24 -20.46
N PHE A 163 13.19 -17.80 -19.34
CA PHE A 163 13.84 -17.62 -18.02
C PHE A 163 15.28 -18.14 -17.98
N ASN A 164 15.57 -19.25 -18.67
CA ASN A 164 16.88 -19.90 -18.63
C ASN A 164 17.97 -19.18 -19.44
N SER A 165 17.60 -18.26 -20.33
CA SER A 165 18.56 -17.44 -21.10
C SER A 165 18.91 -16.13 -20.41
N CYS A 166 18.30 -15.83 -19.26
CA CYS A 166 18.58 -14.61 -18.52
C CYS A 166 20.04 -14.54 -18.05
N PRO A 167 20.74 -13.41 -18.26
CA PRO A 167 22.07 -13.22 -17.67
C PRO A 167 21.96 -13.09 -16.16
N THR A 168 22.49 -14.07 -15.43
CA THR A 168 22.53 -14.08 -13.95
C THR A 168 23.78 -13.40 -13.39
N TRP A 169 24.83 -13.25 -14.21
CA TRP A 169 26.09 -12.61 -13.82
C TRP A 169 26.00 -11.09 -13.89
N ASN A 170 26.72 -10.40 -12.98
CA ASN A 170 26.76 -8.93 -12.93
C ASN A 170 27.10 -8.27 -14.27
N THR A 171 28.11 -8.78 -14.99
CA THR A 171 28.54 -8.20 -16.27
C THR A 171 27.50 -8.35 -17.38
N GLY A 172 26.67 -9.41 -17.32
CA GLY A 172 25.64 -9.65 -18.35
C GLY A 172 24.37 -8.83 -18.14
N ARG A 173 24.08 -8.43 -16.90
CA ARG A 173 22.87 -7.66 -16.54
C ARG A 173 23.08 -6.14 -16.52
N THR A 174 24.33 -5.66 -16.56
CA THR A 174 24.61 -4.21 -16.55
C THR A 174 24.04 -3.51 -17.76
N LYS A 175 23.48 -2.31 -17.56
CA LYS A 175 22.93 -1.46 -18.62
C LYS A 175 23.41 -0.02 -18.49
N TYR A 176 23.61 0.63 -19.63
CA TYR A 176 23.89 2.05 -19.68
C TYR A 176 22.60 2.85 -19.50
N ARG A 177 22.74 4.03 -18.89
CA ARG A 177 21.65 5.00 -18.78
C ARG A 177 21.37 5.64 -20.14
N VAL A 178 20.14 6.11 -20.32
CA VAL A 178 19.80 6.92 -21.49
C VAL A 178 20.42 8.31 -21.30
N PRO A 179 21.14 8.86 -22.30
CA PRO A 179 21.70 10.20 -22.17
C PRO A 179 20.62 11.25 -21.88
N GLY A 180 20.80 12.03 -20.82
CA GLY A 180 19.88 13.11 -20.43
C GLY A 180 18.60 12.67 -19.70
N SER A 181 18.54 11.44 -19.19
CA SER A 181 17.40 10.92 -18.41
C SER A 181 17.53 11.07 -16.89
N ASP A 182 18.55 11.80 -16.41
CA ASP A 182 18.89 11.97 -15.00
C ASP A 182 18.12 13.15 -14.37
#